data_AF-A0A847FNF8-F1
#
_entry.id   AF-A0A847FNF8-F1
#
_cell.length_a   1.000
_cell.length_b   1.000
_cell.length_c   1.000
_cell.angle_alpha   90.00
_cell.angle_beta   90.00
_cell.angle_gamma   90.00
#
_symmetry.space_group_name_H-M   'P 1'
#
loop_
_entity.id
_entity.type
_entity.pdbx_description
1 polymer ?
#
loop_
_entity_poly.entity_id
_entity_poly.type
_entity_poly.pdbx_seq_one_letter_code
_entity_poly.pdbx_strand_id
1 'polypeptide(L)'
;LQINYLGKRGGFVQLTSPPRAVEELPAGFVLLNPRDGQQVFDGRGVVQILDDCGPRMTFEQANVYSGQGVKLGKERVLNHIVLPYRLARSSRSYSLYERLDD
;
A
#
# COMPACT_ATOMS: atom_id res chain seq x y z
N LEU A 1 -9.11 0.06 24.83
CA LEU A 1 -8.65 -0.84 23.75
C LEU A 1 -9.36 -0.39 22.47
N GLN A 2 -8.67 0.27 21.55
CA GLN A 2 -9.30 0.75 20.30
C GLN A 2 -9.04 -0.29 19.21
N ILE A 3 -10.06 -1.08 18.91
CA ILE A 3 -10.05 -2.01 17.78
C ILE A 3 -10.43 -1.18 16.55
N ASN A 4 -9.50 -1.02 15.61
CA ASN A 4 -9.74 -0.29 14.38
C ASN A 4 -10.10 -1.29 13.27
N TYR A 5 -11.26 -1.09 12.65
CA TYR A 5 -11.71 -1.87 11.50
C TYR A 5 -11.08 -1.27 10.23
N LEU A 6 -10.19 -2.02 9.59
CA LEU A 6 -9.52 -1.58 8.36
C LEU A 6 -9.92 -2.51 7.20
N GLY A 7 -11.00 -2.14 6.50
CA GLY A 7 -11.28 -2.62 5.13
C GLY A 7 -12.48 -3.54 4.95
N LYS A 8 -12.94 -3.65 3.70
CA LYS A 8 -14.17 -4.35 3.25
C LYS A 8 -14.19 -5.88 3.45
N ARG A 9 -13.06 -6.52 3.80
CA ARG A 9 -12.93 -7.99 3.92
C ARG A 9 -12.73 -8.51 5.36
N GLY A 10 -13.13 -7.73 6.37
CA GLY A 10 -13.35 -8.29 7.72
C GLY A 10 -12.09 -8.65 8.51
N GLY A 11 -11.04 -7.83 8.44
CA GLY A 11 -9.88 -7.95 9.34
C GLY A 11 -9.99 -6.98 10.52
N PHE A 12 -9.72 -7.46 11.73
CA PHE A 12 -9.50 -6.60 12.90
C PHE A 12 -8.00 -6.41 13.10
N VAL A 13 -7.56 -5.15 13.14
CA VAL A 13 -6.18 -4.82 13.50
C VAL A 13 -6.21 -4.08 14.82
N GLN A 14 -5.42 -4.56 15.78
CA GLN A 14 -5.22 -3.89 17.04
C GLN A 14 -3.77 -3.43 17.13
N LEU A 15 -3.58 -2.15 17.46
CA LEU A 15 -2.27 -1.62 17.77
C LEU A 15 -1.77 -2.28 19.06
N THR A 16 -0.68 -3.06 18.99
CA THR A 16 -0.09 -3.75 20.15
C THR A 16 0.90 -2.88 20.90
N SER A 17 1.47 -1.87 20.23
CA SER A 17 2.37 -0.87 20.83
C SER A 17 2.34 0.42 19.99
N PRO A 18 2.67 1.59 20.58
CA PRO A 18 2.76 2.84 19.82
C PRO A 18 3.74 2.71 18.64
N PRO A 19 3.43 3.33 17.49
CA PRO A 19 4.36 3.36 16.36
C PRO A 19 5.67 4.05 16.77
N ARG A 20 6.78 3.55 16.25
CA ARG A 20 8.12 4.12 16.46
C ARG A 20 8.60 4.75 15.18
N ALA A 21 9.14 5.96 15.28
CA ALA A 21 9.85 6.57 14.16
C ALA A 21 11.17 5.83 13.93
N VAL A 22 11.45 5.51 12.67
CA VAL A 22 12.71 4.93 12.22
C VAL A 22 13.21 5.76 11.04
N GLU A 23 14.52 5.96 10.96
CA GLU A 23 15.14 6.67 9.83
C GLU A 23 15.30 5.75 8.61
N GLU A 24 15.57 4.46 8.86
CA GLU A 24 15.72 3.44 7.83
C GLU A 24 14.64 2.36 7.96
N LEU A 25 14.16 1.89 6.81
CA LEU A 25 13.21 0.79 6.77
C LEU A 25 13.90 -0.53 7.16
N PRO A 26 13.34 -1.31 8.11
CA PRO A 26 13.90 -2.60 8.46
C PRO A 26 13.96 -3.57 7.28
N ALA A 27 14.84 -4.56 7.38
CA ALA A 27 14.93 -5.64 6.40
C ALA A 27 13.56 -6.30 6.17
N GLY A 28 13.20 -6.49 4.90
CA GLY A 28 11.92 -7.09 4.49
C GLY A 28 10.80 -6.08 4.25
N PHE A 29 11.00 -4.80 4.57
CA PHE A 29 10.10 -3.73 4.16
C PHE A 29 10.56 -3.10 2.84
N VAL A 30 9.60 -2.60 2.07
CA VAL A 30 9.86 -1.85 0.84
C VAL A 30 8.97 -0.60 0.83
N LEU A 31 9.56 0.54 0.46
CA LEU A 31 8.82 1.76 0.22
C LEU A 31 8.28 1.76 -1.21
N LEU A 32 6.99 1.50 -1.39
CA LEU A 32 6.38 1.35 -2.72
C LEU A 32 6.03 2.69 -3.39
N ASN A 33 5.73 3.72 -2.60
CA ASN A 33 5.27 5.03 -3.04
C ASN A 33 6.07 6.17 -2.38
N PRO A 34 7.40 6.23 -2.59
CA PRO A 34 8.19 7.39 -2.13
C PRO A 34 7.63 8.69 -2.73
N ARG A 35 7.78 9.81 -2.01
CA ARG A 35 7.20 11.11 -2.40
C ARG A 35 7.57 11.56 -3.82
N ASP A 36 8.81 11.29 -4.22
CA ASP A 36 9.34 11.68 -5.54
C ASP A 36 9.12 10.60 -6.61
N GLY A 37 8.33 9.56 -6.30
CA GLY A 37 8.16 8.39 -7.16
C GLY A 37 9.32 7.40 -7.09
N GLN A 38 9.07 6.16 -7.53
CA GLN A 38 10.06 5.09 -7.49
C GLN A 38 11.14 5.34 -8.56
N GLN A 39 12.24 5.98 -8.15
CA GLN A 39 13.34 6.37 -9.05
C GLN A 39 14.20 5.18 -9.49
N VAL A 40 14.33 4.16 -8.63
CA VAL A 40 15.10 2.95 -8.90
C VAL A 40 14.21 1.74 -8.67
N PHE A 41 14.19 0.83 -9.63
CA PHE A 41 13.47 -0.44 -9.57
C PHE A 41 14.15 -1.47 -10.46
N ASP A 42 13.95 -2.75 -10.15
CA ASP A 42 14.35 -3.83 -11.03
C ASP A 42 13.35 -3.97 -12.18
N GLY A 43 13.82 -3.93 -13.43
CA GLY A 43 12.99 -4.07 -14.63
C GLY A 43 12.29 -5.44 -14.77
N ARG A 44 12.69 -6.44 -13.97
CA ARG A 44 12.04 -7.75 -13.86
C ARG A 44 10.89 -7.75 -12.84
N GLY A 45 10.73 -6.67 -12.08
CA GLY A 45 9.70 -6.53 -11.07
C GLY A 45 8.28 -6.50 -11.64
N VAL A 46 7.29 -6.75 -10.79
CA VAL A 46 5.87 -6.74 -11.19
C VAL A 46 5.32 -5.31 -11.11
N VAL A 47 4.85 -4.80 -12.25
CA VAL A 47 4.10 -3.53 -12.29
C VAL A 47 2.72 -3.73 -11.66
N GLN A 48 2.37 -2.83 -10.74
CA GLN A 48 1.07 -2.76 -10.10
C GLN A 48 0.57 -1.31 -10.07
N ILE A 49 -0.75 -1.14 -10.00
CA ILE A 49 -1.38 0.16 -9.77
C ILE A 49 -1.84 0.19 -8.32
N LEU A 50 -1.21 1.06 -7.52
CA LEU A 50 -1.55 1.31 -6.13
C LEU A 50 -2.53 2.48 -6.03
N ASP A 51 -3.68 2.23 -5.42
CA ASP A 51 -4.66 3.27 -5.06
C ASP A 51 -4.29 3.90 -3.73
N ASP A 52 -4.22 5.23 -3.68
CA ASP A 52 -3.70 5.99 -2.53
C ASP A 52 -4.45 7.31 -2.31
N CYS A 53 -4.23 7.93 -1.17
CA CYS A 53 -4.79 9.22 -0.80
C CYS A 53 -4.01 10.36 -1.50
N GLY A 54 -4.74 11.21 -2.21
CA GLY A 54 -4.19 12.43 -2.78
C GLY A 54 -3.99 13.52 -1.73
N PRO A 55 -3.23 14.58 -2.05
CA PRO A 55 -2.91 15.67 -1.11
C PRO A 55 -4.11 16.49 -0.65
N ARG A 56 -5.26 16.37 -1.33
CA ARG A 56 -6.52 17.03 -0.96
C ARG A 56 -7.41 16.18 -0.05
N MET A 57 -7.00 14.95 0.25
CA MET A 57 -7.76 14.07 1.13
C MET A 57 -7.84 14.65 2.54
N THR A 58 -9.04 14.67 3.11
CA THR A 58 -9.29 15.10 4.48
C THR A 58 -9.70 13.92 5.37
N PHE A 59 -9.61 14.07 6.69
CA PHE A 59 -10.08 13.04 7.62
C PHE A 59 -11.58 12.79 7.52
N GLU A 60 -12.39 13.83 7.26
CA GLU A 60 -13.83 13.67 7.09
C GLU A 60 -14.15 12.81 5.85
N GLN A 61 -13.39 12.95 4.77
CA GLN A 61 -13.50 12.10 3.59
C GLN A 61 -12.98 10.67 3.82
N ALA A 62 -12.03 10.46 4.74
CA ALA A 62 -11.56 9.13 5.11
C ALA A 62 -12.58 8.37 5.97
N ASN A 63 -13.42 9.11 6.71
CA ASN A 63 -14.50 8.56 7.50
C ASN A 63 -15.62 8.04 6.59
N VAL A 64 -15.77 6.71 6.49
CA VAL A 64 -16.81 6.07 5.67
C VAL A 64 -18.25 6.40 6.10
N TYR A 65 -18.45 6.97 7.28
CA TYR A 65 -19.75 7.36 7.81
C TYR A 65 -20.11 8.83 7.56
N SER A 66 -19.18 9.66 7.06
CA SER A 66 -19.43 11.10 6.86
C SER A 66 -20.36 11.42 5.68
N GLY A 67 -20.54 10.47 4.76
CA GLY A 67 -21.23 10.68 3.49
C GLY A 67 -20.45 11.54 2.49
N GLN A 68 -19.22 11.96 2.81
CA GLN A 68 -18.37 12.72 1.90
C GLN A 68 -17.84 11.84 0.77
N GLY A 69 -17.87 12.36 -0.46
CA GLY A 69 -17.40 11.64 -1.64
C GLY A 69 -15.89 11.74 -1.81
N VAL A 70 -15.29 10.66 -2.34
CA VAL A 70 -13.87 10.58 -2.67
C VAL A 70 -13.72 10.26 -4.15
N LYS A 71 -13.15 11.17 -4.93
CA LYS A 71 -13.05 11.06 -6.40
C LYS A 71 -11.61 10.82 -6.85
N LEU A 72 -11.46 9.97 -7.86
CA LEU A 72 -10.19 9.72 -8.53
C LEU A 72 -9.68 10.99 -9.23
N GLY A 73 -8.38 11.27 -9.12
CA GLY A 73 -7.74 12.49 -9.61
C GLY A 73 -8.00 13.73 -8.74
N LYS A 74 -8.76 13.60 -7.65
CA LYS A 74 -8.98 14.66 -6.68
C LYS A 74 -8.46 14.31 -5.31
N GLU A 75 -9.23 13.53 -4.56
CA GLU A 75 -8.90 13.07 -3.22
C GLU A 75 -8.20 11.70 -3.25
N ARG A 76 -8.32 10.96 -4.35
CA ARG A 76 -7.63 9.69 -4.61
C ARG A 76 -6.70 9.78 -5.81
N VAL A 77 -5.56 9.12 -5.72
CA VAL A 77 -4.55 9.06 -6.78
C VAL A 77 -4.15 7.61 -7.05
N LEU A 78 -3.69 7.33 -8.27
CA LEU A 78 -3.16 6.02 -8.66
C LEU A 78 -1.66 6.15 -8.88
N ASN A 79 -0.88 5.39 -8.13
CA ASN A 79 0.56 5.31 -8.26
C ASN A 79 0.91 4.04 -9.04
N HIS A 80 1.62 4.18 -10.16
CA HIS A 80 2.24 3.03 -10.83
C HIS A 80 3.50 2.67 -10.05
N ILE A 81 3.53 1.46 -9.51
CA ILE A 81 4.64 0.97 -8.69
C ILE A 81 5.19 -0.33 -9.27
N VAL A 82 6.45 -0.60 -8.99
CA VAL A 82 7.12 -1.84 -9.35
C VAL A 82 7.47 -2.58 -8.07
N LEU A 83 6.80 -3.71 -7.86
CA LEU A 83 7.10 -4.62 -6.75
C LEU A 83 8.41 -5.36 -7.05
N PRO A 84 9.36 -5.46 -6.08
CA PRO A 84 10.62 -6.18 -6.25
C PRO A 84 10.41 -7.69 -6.12
N TYR A 85 9.47 -8.23 -6.89
CA TYR A 85 9.08 -9.62 -6.90
C TYR A 85 8.94 -10.08 -8.35
N ARG A 86 9.10 -11.38 -8.56
CA ARG A 86 8.80 -12.05 -9.82
C ARG A 86 7.81 -13.18 -9.58
N LEU A 87 6.99 -13.47 -10.58
CA LEU A 87 6.11 -14.63 -10.55
C LEU A 87 6.96 -15.91 -10.64
N ALA A 88 6.99 -16.69 -9.57
CA ALA A 88 7.74 -17.95 -9.54
C ALA A 88 6.89 -19.11 -10.04
N ARG A 89 5.62 -19.19 -9.60
CA ARG A 89 4.64 -20.18 -10.08
C ARG A 89 3.23 -19.60 -10.06
N SER A 90 2.38 -20.10 -10.94
CA SER A 90 0.96 -19.77 -10.93
C SER A 90 0.11 -21.03 -11.05
N SER A 91 -1.03 -21.03 -10.37
CA SER A 91 -2.05 -22.06 -10.43
C SER A 91 -3.42 -21.41 -10.66
N ARG A 92 -4.47 -22.22 -10.75
CA ARG A 92 -5.85 -21.72 -10.87
C ARG A 92 -6.27 -20.85 -9.67
N SER A 93 -5.78 -21.16 -8.47
CA SER A 93 -6.30 -20.56 -7.23
C SER A 93 -5.36 -19.52 -6.61
N TYR A 94 -4.07 -19.57 -6.93
CA TYR A 94 -3.07 -18.66 -6.37
C TYR A 94 -1.82 -18.57 -7.24
N SER A 95 -1.11 -17.45 -7.07
CA SER A 95 0.20 -17.20 -7.67
C SER A 95 1.23 -17.05 -6.55
N LEU A 96 2.38 -17.71 -6.71
CA LEU A 96 3.54 -17.59 -5.84
C LEU A 96 4.51 -16.58 -6.44
N TYR A 97 4.88 -15.60 -5.63
CA TYR A 97 5.87 -14.59 -5.97
C TYR A 97 7.13 -14.79 -5.12
N GLU A 98 8.29 -14.67 -5.75
CA GLU A 98 9.59 -14.66 -5.10
C GLU A 98 10.13 -13.24 -5.12
N ARG A 99 10.77 -12.83 -4.02
CA ARG A 99 11.47 -11.55 -3.97
C ARG A 99 12.65 -11.60 -4.94
N LEU A 100 12.88 -10.49 -5.63
CA LEU A 100 14.12 -10.25 -6.36
C LEU A 100 15.16 -9.84 -5.30
N ASP A 101 16.06 -10.76 -4.98
CA ASP A 101 17.28 -10.43 -4.26
C ASP A 101 18.31 -9.96 -5.31
N ASP A 102 19.17 -9.01 -4.94
CA ASP A 102 20.30 -8.57 -5.78
C ASP A 102 21.32 -9.71 -6.01
#